data_AF-A0AAV7R8K5-F1
#
_entry.id   AF-A0AAV7R8K5-F1
#
_cell.length_a   1.000
_cell.length_b   1.000
_cell.length_c   1.000
_cell.angle_alpha   90.00
_cell.angle_beta   90.00
_cell.angle_gamma   90.00
#
_symmetry.space_group_name_H-M   'P 1'
#
loop_
_entity.id
_entity.type
_entity.pdbx_description
1 polymer ?
#
loop_
_entity_poly.entity_id
_entity_poly.type
_entity_poly.pdbx_seq_one_letter_code
_entity_poly.pdbx_strand_id
1 'polypeptide(L)'
;MLKHSKQIFQDPLKSRAISPRVEKRYKPPPTDPVYITTQLTPDSVVVGAARKRANSHTSGDAPPPDKESLKFDAAGKRVAAQAANQWRIANSQVLLARYDRAHWDEMQHLIEHLPKEFQKRAHQVVEEGQSISNNQIRSSMDAADTAARTVNTAITIRRHAWDRTSGFKPQIQQAMLNMPINEQQLFGPEVDTAIEKLKKDTDTAKAMGALFSPQSRGTFRKTPFRGGFRGQPTETTTSQTRPTYQSQYQRGSFRGQYRGGQFQRSRGKFQSPKSPQNKQ
;
A
#
# COMPACT_ATOMS: atom_id res chain seq x y z
N MET A 1 -4.89 -13.28 22.57
CA MET A 1 -4.06 -12.82 21.43
C MET A 1 -4.07 -13.83 20.26
N LEU A 2 -3.54 -15.04 20.43
CA LEU A 2 -3.37 -16.03 19.34
C LEU A 2 -4.65 -16.54 18.65
N LYS A 3 -5.81 -16.55 19.32
CA LYS A 3 -7.07 -16.98 18.70
C LYS A 3 -7.60 -15.98 17.65
N HIS A 4 -7.40 -14.68 17.89
CA HIS A 4 -7.90 -13.63 17.00
C HIS A 4 -7.03 -13.52 15.73
N SER A 5 -5.71 -13.72 15.86
CA SER A 5 -4.80 -13.71 14.71
C SER A 5 -5.08 -14.87 13.74
N LYS A 6 -5.34 -16.08 14.25
CA LYS A 6 -5.67 -17.25 13.41
C LYS A 6 -6.87 -17.01 12.50
N GLN A 7 -7.91 -16.30 12.97
CA GLN A 7 -9.10 -16.01 12.16
C GLN A 7 -8.80 -15.04 11.01
N ILE A 8 -7.90 -14.07 11.21
CA ILE A 8 -7.50 -13.10 10.18
C ILE A 8 -6.77 -13.80 9.02
N PHE A 9 -5.94 -14.81 9.33
CA PHE A 9 -5.17 -15.54 8.31
C PHE A 9 -5.99 -16.57 7.51
N GLN A 10 -7.20 -16.94 7.95
CA GLN A 10 -8.04 -17.91 7.22
C GLN A 10 -8.67 -17.31 5.96
N ASP A 11 -9.02 -16.02 5.98
CA ASP A 11 -9.57 -15.32 4.82
C ASP A 11 -9.02 -13.89 4.77
N PRO A 12 -7.81 -13.70 4.23
CA PRO A 12 -7.16 -12.40 4.20
C PRO A 12 -7.94 -11.40 3.34
N LEU A 13 -8.71 -11.85 2.34
CA LEU A 13 -9.46 -10.96 1.46
C LEU A 13 -10.75 -10.45 2.09
N LYS A 14 -11.43 -11.26 2.91
CA LYS A 14 -12.68 -10.85 3.59
C LYS A 14 -12.47 -10.08 4.88
N SER A 15 -11.27 -10.11 5.47
CA SER A 15 -11.01 -9.34 6.69
C SER A 15 -11.03 -7.83 6.41
N ARG A 16 -11.71 -7.08 7.28
CA ARG A 16 -11.72 -5.61 7.23
C ARG A 16 -10.30 -5.09 7.49
N ALA A 17 -9.92 -4.01 6.80
CA ALA A 17 -8.62 -3.36 6.99
C ALA A 17 -8.36 -2.94 8.45
N ILE A 18 -9.41 -2.46 9.13
CA ILE A 18 -9.34 -1.92 10.48
C ILE A 18 -10.54 -2.43 11.27
N SER A 19 -10.34 -2.82 12.53
CA SER A 19 -11.45 -3.18 13.41
C SER A 19 -12.24 -1.94 13.84
N PRO A 20 -13.59 -1.97 13.85
CA PRO A 20 -14.41 -0.81 14.26
C PRO A 20 -14.11 -0.32 15.68
N ARG A 21 -13.70 -1.24 16.57
CA ARG A 21 -13.32 -0.94 17.95
C ARG A 21 -12.09 -0.04 18.01
N VAL A 22 -11.06 -0.37 17.21
CA VAL A 22 -9.82 0.40 17.17
C VAL A 22 -10.07 1.75 16.50
N GLU A 23 -10.83 1.76 15.40
CA GLU A 23 -11.23 2.99 14.71
C GLU A 23 -11.99 3.95 15.64
N LYS A 24 -12.89 3.46 16.50
CA LYS A 24 -13.60 4.27 17.49
C LYS A 24 -12.70 4.79 18.61
N ARG A 25 -11.74 3.97 19.07
CA ARG A 25 -10.89 4.30 20.23
C ARG A 25 -9.84 5.36 19.90
N TYR A 26 -9.28 5.32 18.70
CA TYR A 26 -8.20 6.23 18.28
C TYR A 26 -8.69 7.20 17.21
N LYS A 27 -9.92 7.70 17.36
CA LYS A 27 -10.41 8.75 16.47
C LYS A 27 -9.62 10.03 16.73
N PRO A 28 -9.08 10.66 15.68
CA PRO A 28 -8.49 11.98 15.83
C PRO A 28 -9.53 12.98 16.33
N PRO A 29 -9.15 13.94 17.20
CA PRO A 29 -9.97 15.11 17.43
C PRO A 29 -10.21 15.83 16.08
N PRO A 30 -11.41 16.39 15.84
CA PRO A 30 -11.74 17.05 14.58
C PRO A 30 -10.90 18.32 14.31
N THR A 31 -10.20 18.83 15.33
CA THR A 31 -9.45 20.10 15.29
C THR A 31 -8.01 19.97 14.83
N ASP A 32 -7.49 18.75 14.69
CA ASP A 32 -6.06 18.56 14.43
C ASP A 32 -5.79 18.46 12.91
N PRO A 33 -5.13 19.46 12.32
CA PRO A 33 -4.91 19.53 10.87
C PRO A 33 -3.89 18.50 10.36
N VAL A 34 -3.14 17.83 11.25
CA VAL A 34 -2.00 16.96 10.88
C VAL A 34 -2.45 15.53 10.54
N TYR A 35 -3.74 15.23 10.61
CA TYR A 35 -4.20 13.89 10.28
C TYR A 35 -4.22 13.68 8.77
N ILE A 36 -3.21 12.94 8.29
CA ILE A 36 -3.18 12.35 6.95
C ILE A 36 -4.50 11.62 6.72
N THR A 37 -5.41 12.25 5.97
CA THR A 37 -6.64 11.61 5.56
C THR A 37 -6.24 10.48 4.65
N THR A 38 -6.46 9.26 5.10
CA THR A 38 -5.93 8.07 4.43
C THR A 38 -6.52 7.86 3.01
N GLN A 39 -7.55 8.63 2.69
CA GLN A 39 -8.21 8.64 1.41
C GLN A 39 -7.70 9.83 0.60
N LEU A 40 -6.50 9.69 0.03
CA LEU A 40 -6.06 10.57 -1.05
C LEU A 40 -7.11 10.53 -2.16
N THR A 41 -7.62 11.71 -2.54
CA THR A 41 -8.61 11.82 -3.61
C THR A 41 -7.95 11.37 -4.92
N PRO A 42 -8.66 10.58 -5.74
CA PRO A 42 -8.14 10.13 -7.03
C PRO A 42 -8.31 11.20 -8.12
N ASP A 43 -8.56 12.47 -7.76
CA ASP A 43 -8.84 13.52 -8.74
C ASP A 43 -7.53 14.02 -9.35
N SER A 44 -7.21 13.52 -10.55
CA SER A 44 -6.07 13.92 -11.37
C SER A 44 -6.32 13.55 -12.84
N VAL A 45 -5.61 14.23 -13.76
CA VAL A 45 -5.59 13.91 -15.20
C VAL A 45 -5.26 12.44 -15.45
N VAL A 46 -4.41 11.83 -14.62
CA VAL A 46 -4.00 10.42 -14.75
C VAL A 46 -5.17 9.48 -14.54
N VAL A 47 -5.93 9.69 -13.47
CA VAL A 47 -7.12 8.90 -13.16
C VAL A 47 -8.21 9.15 -14.21
N GLY A 48 -8.35 10.40 -14.66
CA GLY A 48 -9.23 10.75 -15.77
C GLY A 48 -8.89 9.99 -17.05
N ALA A 49 -7.61 9.92 -17.42
CA ALA A 49 -7.13 9.18 -18.58
C ALA A 49 -7.37 7.67 -18.42
N ALA A 50 -7.07 7.10 -17.25
CA ALA A 50 -7.32 5.70 -16.95
C ALA A 50 -8.83 5.35 -17.05
N ARG A 51 -9.71 6.21 -16.52
CA ARG A 51 -11.17 6.03 -16.62
C ARG A 51 -11.67 6.14 -18.05
N LYS A 52 -11.22 7.15 -18.81
CA LYS A 52 -11.57 7.32 -20.22
C LYS A 52 -11.17 6.10 -21.04
N ARG A 53 -9.96 5.59 -20.80
CA ARG A 53 -9.48 4.37 -21.44
C ARG A 53 -10.33 3.16 -21.06
N ALA A 54 -10.62 2.95 -19.77
CA ALA A 54 -11.49 1.85 -19.35
C ALA A 54 -12.89 1.90 -20.00
N ASN A 55 -13.44 3.10 -20.22
CA ASN A 55 -14.75 3.30 -20.84
C ASN A 55 -14.71 3.16 -22.38
N SER A 56 -13.59 3.45 -23.04
CA SER A 56 -13.46 3.37 -24.51
C SER A 56 -13.41 1.93 -25.05
N HIS A 57 -13.51 0.93 -24.18
CA HIS A 57 -13.45 -0.50 -24.53
C HIS A 57 -14.81 -1.08 -24.95
N THR A 58 -15.81 -0.22 -25.15
CA THR A 58 -17.06 -0.58 -25.84
C THR A 58 -16.88 -0.66 -27.37
N SER A 59 -15.79 -0.11 -27.91
CA SER A 59 -15.37 -0.27 -29.32
C SER A 59 -14.28 -1.34 -29.42
N GLY A 60 -14.53 -2.40 -30.20
CA GLY A 60 -13.97 -3.74 -30.07
C GLY A 60 -12.46 -3.98 -30.31
N ASP A 61 -11.62 -2.96 -30.37
CA ASP A 61 -10.18 -3.09 -30.66
C ASP A 61 -9.24 -2.83 -29.46
N ALA A 62 -9.78 -2.47 -28.29
CA ALA A 62 -8.96 -2.16 -27.11
C ALA A 62 -8.89 -3.35 -26.12
N PRO A 63 -7.69 -3.74 -25.63
CA PRO A 63 -7.54 -4.83 -24.66
C PRO A 63 -8.23 -4.48 -23.33
N PRO A 64 -9.00 -5.40 -22.69
CA PRO A 64 -9.85 -5.13 -21.52
C PRO A 64 -9.13 -4.36 -20.39
N PRO A 65 -9.84 -3.51 -19.61
CA PRO A 65 -9.23 -2.77 -18.52
C PRO A 65 -8.58 -3.75 -17.54
N ASP A 66 -7.33 -3.45 -17.18
CA ASP A 66 -6.51 -4.33 -16.38
C ASP A 66 -7.13 -4.56 -14.99
N LYS A 67 -7.83 -5.69 -14.85
CA LYS A 67 -8.48 -6.12 -13.59
C LYS A 67 -7.45 -6.24 -12.46
N GLU A 68 -6.17 -6.48 -12.77
CA GLU A 68 -5.11 -6.55 -11.77
C GLU A 68 -4.83 -5.18 -11.16
N SER A 69 -4.77 -4.13 -11.98
CA SER A 69 -4.56 -2.76 -11.50
C SER A 69 -5.64 -2.32 -10.50
N LEU A 70 -6.91 -2.66 -10.73
CA LEU A 70 -7.98 -2.39 -9.75
C LEU A 70 -7.77 -3.14 -8.43
N LYS A 71 -7.29 -4.39 -8.49
CA LYS A 71 -6.96 -5.17 -7.28
C LYS A 71 -5.78 -4.55 -6.54
N PHE A 72 -4.76 -4.05 -7.25
CA PHE A 72 -3.62 -3.35 -6.64
C PHE A 72 -4.03 -2.02 -5.99
N ASP A 73 -4.89 -1.21 -6.61
CA ASP A 73 -5.40 0.01 -5.97
C ASP A 73 -6.22 -0.32 -4.72
N ALA A 74 -7.08 -1.34 -4.77
CA ALA A 74 -7.84 -1.78 -3.60
C ALA A 74 -6.93 -2.29 -2.47
N ALA A 75 -5.91 -3.08 -2.80
CA ALA A 75 -4.90 -3.55 -1.85
C ALA A 75 -4.13 -2.37 -1.24
N GLY A 76 -3.68 -1.42 -2.06
CA GLY A 76 -2.98 -0.22 -1.60
C GLY A 76 -3.84 0.65 -0.69
N LYS A 77 -5.12 0.88 -1.02
CA LYS A 77 -6.07 1.59 -0.13
C LYS A 77 -6.19 0.91 1.23
N ARG A 78 -6.27 -0.42 1.23
CA ARG A 78 -6.36 -1.21 2.46
C ARG A 78 -5.09 -1.13 3.31
N VAL A 79 -3.91 -1.26 2.69
CA VAL A 79 -2.62 -1.15 3.38
C VAL A 79 -2.44 0.26 3.96
N ALA A 80 -2.76 1.29 3.18
CA ALA A 80 -2.73 2.68 3.63
C ALA A 80 -3.64 2.89 4.85
N ALA A 81 -4.89 2.40 4.80
CA ALA A 81 -5.84 2.47 5.91
C ALA A 81 -5.30 1.81 7.18
N GLN A 82 -4.77 0.59 7.07
CA GLN A 82 -4.20 -0.14 8.20
C GLN A 82 -2.99 0.61 8.79
N ALA A 83 -2.10 1.11 7.95
CA ALA A 83 -0.91 1.83 8.37
C ALA A 83 -1.25 3.18 9.04
N ALA A 84 -2.17 3.96 8.48
CA ALA A 84 -2.64 5.19 9.11
C ALA A 84 -3.26 4.93 10.49
N ASN A 85 -4.00 3.82 10.63
CA ASN A 85 -4.53 3.42 11.93
C ASN A 85 -3.42 3.01 12.91
N GLN A 86 -2.39 2.30 12.46
CA GLN A 86 -1.22 1.98 13.28
C GLN A 86 -0.50 3.24 13.75
N TRP A 87 -0.35 4.23 12.86
CA TRP A 87 0.22 5.53 13.20
C TRP A 87 -0.58 6.25 14.29
N ARG A 88 -1.92 6.23 14.23
CA ARG A 88 -2.78 6.82 15.28
C ARG A 88 -2.63 6.13 16.64
N ILE A 89 -2.51 4.79 16.65
CA ILE A 89 -2.25 4.03 17.87
C ILE A 89 -0.90 4.45 18.45
N ALA A 90 0.14 4.47 17.63
CA ALA A 90 1.49 4.85 18.04
C ALA A 90 1.54 6.28 18.60
N ASN A 91 0.89 7.24 17.94
CA ASN A 91 0.81 8.62 18.42
C ASN A 91 0.11 8.69 19.80
N SER A 92 -0.98 7.94 19.98
CA SER A 92 -1.68 7.86 21.27
C SER A 92 -0.79 7.24 22.36
N GLN A 93 0.03 6.24 22.02
CA GLN A 93 0.99 5.63 22.94
C GLN A 93 2.11 6.59 23.35
N VAL A 94 2.58 7.44 22.44
CA VAL A 94 3.55 8.51 22.77
C VAL A 94 2.94 9.49 23.77
N LEU A 95 1.70 9.93 23.56
CA LEU A 95 1.02 10.87 24.48
C LEU A 95 0.87 10.27 25.88
N LEU A 96 0.43 9.02 25.97
CA LEU A 96 0.31 8.32 27.26
C LEU A 96 1.68 8.16 27.94
N ALA A 97 2.71 7.74 27.20
CA ALA A 97 4.04 7.56 27.77
C ALA A 97 4.69 8.89 28.24
N ARG A 98 4.40 10.00 27.55
CA ARG A 98 4.81 11.34 27.99
C ARG A 98 4.10 11.76 29.28
N TYR A 99 2.81 11.46 29.39
CA TYR A 99 2.04 11.68 30.61
C TYR A 99 2.62 10.85 31.77
N ASP A 100 2.84 9.55 31.56
CA ASP A 100 3.44 8.66 32.55
C ASP A 100 4.83 9.17 32.99
N ARG A 101 5.66 9.64 32.04
CA ARG A 101 6.95 10.25 32.36
C ARG A 101 6.80 11.47 33.28
N ALA A 102 5.88 12.37 32.96
CA ALA A 102 5.63 13.55 33.81
C ALA A 102 5.19 13.15 35.23
N HIS A 103 4.43 12.05 35.38
CA HIS A 103 4.05 11.54 36.71
C HIS A 103 5.26 11.02 37.49
N TRP A 104 6.18 10.33 36.82
CA TRP A 104 7.41 9.88 37.46
C TRP A 104 8.31 11.07 37.86
N ASP A 105 8.34 12.12 37.04
CA ASP A 105 9.05 13.36 37.35
C ASP A 105 8.44 14.06 38.58
N GLU A 106 7.11 14.08 38.72
CA GLU A 106 6.44 14.58 39.93
C GLU A 106 6.70 13.70 41.17
N MET A 107 6.67 12.37 41.01
CA MET A 107 6.99 11.44 42.11
C MET A 107 8.39 11.64 42.66
N GLN A 108 9.35 12.03 41.83
CA GLN A 108 10.71 12.34 42.26
C GLN A 108 10.74 13.39 43.38
N HIS A 109 9.88 14.42 43.30
CA HIS A 109 9.77 15.46 44.35
C HIS A 109 9.10 14.94 45.63
N LEU A 110 8.17 13.99 45.51
CA LEU A 110 7.51 13.40 46.66
C LEU A 110 8.45 12.49 47.46
N ILE A 111 9.45 11.88 46.82
CA ILE A 111 10.42 11.00 47.49
C ILE A 111 11.21 11.74 48.56
N GLU A 112 11.50 13.02 48.37
CA GLU A 112 12.25 13.83 49.33
C GLU A 112 11.58 13.89 50.71
N HIS A 113 10.26 13.69 50.76
CA HIS A 113 9.44 13.71 51.97
C HIS A 113 9.33 12.34 52.66
N LEU A 114 9.81 11.26 52.04
CA LEU A 114 9.80 9.92 52.64
C LEU A 114 10.87 9.77 53.73
N PRO A 115 10.69 8.87 54.71
CA PRO A 115 11.76 8.50 55.63
C PRO A 115 13.01 8.01 54.89
N LYS A 116 14.19 8.41 55.37
CA LYS A 116 15.50 8.15 54.70
C LYS A 116 15.73 6.68 54.33
N GLU A 117 15.25 5.76 55.16
CA GLU A 117 15.34 4.30 54.93
C GLU A 117 14.63 3.83 53.65
N PHE A 118 13.60 4.55 53.19
CA PHE A 118 12.84 4.20 51.98
C PHE A 118 13.25 5.01 50.75
N GLN A 119 13.86 6.18 50.92
CA GLN A 119 14.19 7.10 49.83
C GLN A 119 15.01 6.44 48.72
N LYS A 120 16.08 5.71 49.07
CA LYS A 120 16.94 5.03 48.09
C LYS A 120 16.15 4.05 47.21
N ARG A 121 15.26 3.27 47.82
CA ARG A 121 14.45 2.28 47.09
C ARG A 121 13.40 2.97 46.22
N ALA A 122 12.80 4.04 46.73
CA ALA A 122 11.81 4.82 45.99
C ALA A 122 12.43 5.50 44.76
N HIS A 123 13.63 6.09 44.89
CA HIS A 123 14.37 6.66 43.75
C HIS A 123 14.65 5.62 42.68
N GLN A 124 15.10 4.42 43.06
CA GLN A 124 15.34 3.34 42.09
C GLN A 124 14.06 2.99 41.29
N VAL A 125 12.90 2.94 41.95
CA VAL A 125 11.62 2.67 41.29
C VAL A 125 11.23 3.81 40.32
N VAL A 126 11.44 5.06 40.71
CA VAL A 126 11.16 6.22 39.85
C VAL A 126 12.09 6.25 38.64
N GLU A 127 13.39 6.01 38.83
CA GLU A 127 14.35 5.91 37.72
C GLU A 127 13.99 4.79 36.74
N GLU A 128 13.57 3.62 37.25
CA GLU A 128 13.08 2.52 36.42
C GLU A 128 11.81 2.92 35.66
N GLY A 129 10.85 3.58 36.34
CA GLY A 129 9.63 4.10 35.74
C GLY A 129 9.91 5.08 34.60
N GLN A 130 10.78 6.06 34.82
CA GLN A 130 11.22 7.01 33.79
C GLN A 130 11.89 6.30 32.61
N SER A 131 12.75 5.31 32.87
CA SER A 131 13.42 4.51 31.84
C SER A 131 12.40 3.75 30.98
N ILE A 132 11.41 3.11 31.60
CA ILE A 132 10.33 2.40 30.89
C ILE A 132 9.51 3.37 30.03
N SER A 133 9.09 4.52 30.58
CA SER A 133 8.36 5.54 29.82
C SER A 133 9.17 6.06 28.63
N ASN A 134 10.47 6.29 28.79
CA ASN A 134 11.35 6.69 27.69
C ASN A 134 11.47 5.63 26.59
N ASN A 135 11.59 4.36 26.97
CA ASN A 135 11.60 3.24 26.03
C ASN A 135 10.25 3.11 25.31
N GLN A 136 9.13 3.36 25.99
CA GLN A 136 7.81 3.37 25.39
C GLN A 136 7.64 4.51 24.39
N ILE A 137 8.14 5.72 24.69
CA ILE A 137 8.15 6.84 23.74
C ILE A 137 8.94 6.46 22.48
N ARG A 138 10.16 5.95 22.64
CA ARG A 138 11.03 5.56 21.51
C ARG A 138 10.39 4.48 20.64
N SER A 139 9.95 3.37 21.25
CA SER A 139 9.30 2.27 20.51
C SER A 139 8.01 2.70 19.80
N SER A 140 7.25 3.64 20.38
CA SER A 140 6.07 4.20 19.74
C SER A 140 6.43 5.13 18.57
N MET A 141 7.52 5.92 18.67
CA MET A 141 8.03 6.70 17.55
C MET A 141 8.51 5.81 16.40
N ASP A 142 9.22 4.73 16.69
CA ASP A 142 9.67 3.75 15.68
C ASP A 142 8.47 3.07 14.98
N ALA A 143 7.43 2.75 15.74
CA ALA A 143 6.19 2.23 15.19
C ALA A 143 5.47 3.25 14.29
N ALA A 144 5.50 4.53 14.66
CA ALA A 144 4.94 5.61 13.84
C ALA A 144 5.72 5.81 12.54
N ASP A 145 7.07 5.79 12.57
CA ASP A 145 7.91 5.87 11.36
C ASP A 145 7.65 4.68 10.43
N THR A 146 7.60 3.47 10.99
CA THR A 146 7.28 2.25 10.22
C THR A 146 5.91 2.35 9.56
N ALA A 147 4.91 2.89 10.28
CA ALA A 147 3.57 3.10 9.74
C ALA A 147 3.58 4.16 8.62
N ALA A 148 4.30 5.27 8.77
CA ALA A 148 4.46 6.29 7.73
C ALA A 148 5.11 5.73 6.45
N ARG A 149 6.19 4.96 6.59
CA ARG A 149 6.83 4.25 5.45
C ARG A 149 5.87 3.27 4.78
N THR A 150 5.04 2.58 5.56
CA THR A 150 4.03 1.65 5.03
C THR A 150 2.94 2.39 4.24
N VAL A 151 2.49 3.56 4.72
CA VAL A 151 1.57 4.44 3.97
C VAL A 151 2.22 4.87 2.65
N ASN A 152 3.49 5.29 2.67
CA ASN A 152 4.22 5.68 1.47
C ASN A 152 4.27 4.53 0.43
N THR A 153 4.66 3.32 0.86
CA THR A 153 4.66 2.12 0.00
C THR A 153 3.27 1.84 -0.58
N ALA A 154 2.21 1.99 0.23
CA ALA A 154 0.85 1.78 -0.22
C ALA A 154 0.41 2.80 -1.27
N ILE A 155 0.81 4.07 -1.12
CA ILE A 155 0.57 5.15 -2.09
C ILE A 155 1.32 4.85 -3.40
N THR A 156 2.57 4.42 -3.32
CA THR A 156 3.36 4.00 -4.49
C THR A 156 2.69 2.86 -5.25
N ILE A 157 2.21 1.82 -4.56
CA ILE A 157 1.45 0.72 -5.18
C ILE A 157 0.22 1.25 -5.93
N ARG A 158 -0.53 2.18 -5.31
CA ARG A 158 -1.69 2.80 -5.95
C ARG A 158 -1.28 3.61 -7.18
N ARG A 159 -0.23 4.44 -7.10
CA ARG A 159 0.27 5.21 -8.25
C ARG A 159 0.63 4.29 -9.42
N HIS A 160 1.35 3.21 -9.18
CA HIS A 160 1.67 2.21 -10.21
C HIS A 160 0.42 1.57 -10.83
N ALA A 161 -0.60 1.26 -10.03
CA ALA A 161 -1.85 0.69 -10.52
C ALA A 161 -2.60 1.65 -11.48
N TRP A 162 -2.69 2.93 -11.10
CA TRP A 162 -3.30 3.95 -11.96
C TRP A 162 -2.46 4.27 -13.18
N ASP A 163 -1.14 4.26 -13.04
CA ASP A 163 -0.21 4.51 -14.13
C ASP A 163 -0.28 3.41 -15.20
N ARG A 164 -0.32 2.12 -14.81
CA ARG A 164 -0.46 0.97 -15.73
C ARG A 164 -1.75 1.05 -16.56
N THR A 165 -2.82 1.59 -15.98
CA THR A 165 -4.12 1.74 -16.67
C THR A 165 -4.22 3.01 -17.50
N SER A 166 -3.46 4.05 -17.20
CA SER A 166 -3.50 5.35 -17.89
C SER A 166 -3.10 5.28 -19.38
N GLY A 167 -2.19 4.38 -19.74
CA GLY A 167 -1.67 4.24 -21.11
C GLY A 167 -0.66 5.32 -21.52
N PHE A 168 -0.05 6.03 -20.58
CA PHE A 168 1.04 6.97 -20.87
C PHE A 168 2.31 6.26 -21.36
N LYS A 169 3.18 7.01 -22.05
CA LYS A 169 4.50 6.52 -22.48
C LYS A 169 5.42 6.30 -21.27
N PRO A 170 6.32 5.30 -21.28
CA PRO A 170 7.20 4.98 -20.14
C PRO A 170 7.97 6.16 -19.56
N GLN A 171 8.41 7.11 -20.39
CA GLN A 171 9.10 8.32 -19.93
C GLN A 171 8.22 9.20 -19.04
N ILE A 172 6.94 9.36 -19.41
CA ILE A 172 5.97 10.14 -18.63
C ILE A 172 5.63 9.39 -17.35
N GLN A 173 5.43 8.07 -17.44
CA GLN A 173 5.18 7.20 -16.29
C GLN A 173 6.28 7.31 -15.23
N GLN A 174 7.55 7.22 -15.66
CA GLN A 174 8.69 7.33 -14.75
C GLN A 174 8.80 8.71 -14.10
N ALA A 175 8.60 9.79 -14.87
CA ALA A 175 8.58 11.15 -14.34
C ALA A 175 7.47 11.33 -13.29
N MET A 176 6.28 10.76 -13.55
CA MET A 176 5.14 10.79 -12.63
C MET A 176 5.39 10.08 -11.30
N LEU A 177 6.07 8.93 -11.35
CA LEU A 177 6.35 8.14 -10.15
C LEU A 177 7.43 8.78 -9.26
N ASN A 178 8.35 9.55 -9.85
CA ASN A 178 9.43 10.23 -9.14
C ASN A 178 8.99 11.55 -8.49
N MET A 179 7.81 12.07 -8.80
CA MET A 179 7.30 13.30 -8.19
C MET A 179 6.90 13.11 -6.73
N PRO A 180 7.07 14.14 -5.88
CA PRO A 180 6.69 14.05 -4.47
C PRO A 180 5.19 13.74 -4.30
N ILE A 181 4.86 13.17 -3.15
CA ILE A 181 3.47 12.90 -2.78
C ILE A 181 2.92 14.14 -2.08
N ASN A 182 1.84 14.69 -2.64
CA ASN A 182 1.05 15.70 -1.97
C ASN A 182 0.10 15.00 -0.98
N GLU A 183 -0.11 15.58 0.19
CA GLU A 183 -0.93 15.04 1.28
C GLU A 183 -2.43 14.89 0.91
N GLN A 184 -2.90 15.59 -0.12
CA GLN A 184 -4.32 15.64 -0.48
C GLN A 184 -4.68 14.73 -1.67
N GLN A 185 -3.78 14.60 -2.63
CA GLN A 185 -4.06 13.97 -3.92
C GLN A 185 -3.08 12.84 -4.23
N LEU A 186 -3.58 11.79 -4.89
CA LEU A 186 -2.73 10.66 -5.27
C LEU A 186 -1.62 11.08 -6.25
N PHE A 187 -1.97 11.98 -7.18
CA PHE A 187 -1.06 12.67 -8.07
C PHE A 187 -1.24 14.16 -7.79
N GLY A 188 -0.17 14.85 -7.39
CA GLY A 188 -0.25 16.28 -7.10
C GLY A 188 -0.45 17.12 -8.38
N PRO A 189 -0.77 18.41 -8.24
CA PRO A 189 -0.97 19.31 -9.38
C PRO A 189 0.29 19.45 -10.25
N GLU A 190 1.48 19.24 -9.67
CA GLU A 190 2.76 19.16 -10.39
C GLU A 190 2.78 18.08 -11.47
N VAL A 191 2.07 16.98 -11.25
CA VAL A 191 1.94 15.89 -12.22
C VAL A 191 1.17 16.37 -13.44
N ASP A 192 0.07 17.08 -13.21
CA ASP A 192 -0.80 17.55 -14.28
C ASP A 192 -0.09 18.61 -15.14
N THR A 193 0.66 19.54 -14.51
CA THR A 193 1.46 20.54 -15.24
C THR A 193 2.63 19.90 -16.01
N ALA A 194 3.29 18.88 -15.45
CA ALA A 194 4.33 18.13 -16.12
C ALA A 194 3.80 17.37 -17.35
N ILE A 195 2.63 16.72 -17.22
CA ILE A 195 1.96 16.05 -18.34
C ILE A 195 1.59 17.05 -19.44
N GLU A 196 1.10 18.24 -19.08
CA GLU A 196 0.76 19.29 -20.05
C GLU A 196 2.00 19.79 -20.80
N LYS A 197 3.09 20.06 -20.09
CA LYS A 197 4.36 20.47 -20.70
C LYS A 197 4.89 19.41 -21.67
N LEU A 198 4.92 18.14 -21.24
CA LEU A 198 5.39 17.03 -22.07
C LEU A 198 4.54 16.82 -23.33
N LYS A 199 3.23 17.11 -23.25
CA LYS A 199 2.35 17.12 -24.43
C LYS A 199 2.75 18.23 -25.40
N LYS A 200 2.93 19.47 -24.92
CA LYS A 200 3.37 20.61 -25.75
C LYS A 200 4.71 20.34 -26.43
N ASP A 201 5.67 19.77 -25.70
CA ASP A 201 6.98 19.42 -26.24
C ASP A 201 6.86 18.33 -27.33
N THR A 202 6.00 17.32 -27.10
CA THR A 202 5.74 16.26 -28.08
C THR A 202 5.07 16.79 -29.34
N ASP A 203 4.10 17.69 -29.20
CA ASP A 203 3.39 18.28 -30.33
C ASP A 203 4.30 19.23 -31.13
N THR A 204 5.15 19.99 -30.44
CA THR A 204 6.18 20.83 -31.07
C THR A 204 7.20 19.97 -31.83
N ALA A 205 7.68 18.87 -31.24
CA ALA A 205 8.57 17.94 -31.89
C ALA A 205 7.93 17.26 -33.11
N LYS A 206 6.64 16.91 -33.05
CA LYS A 206 5.88 16.39 -34.20
C LYS A 206 5.74 17.45 -35.30
N ALA A 207 5.45 18.70 -34.95
CA ALA A 207 5.34 19.79 -35.91
C ALA A 207 6.67 20.05 -36.63
N MET A 208 7.79 20.08 -35.90
CA MET A 208 9.12 20.16 -36.52
C MET A 208 9.45 18.92 -37.36
N GLY A 209 9.17 17.71 -36.84
CA GLY A 209 9.38 16.47 -37.59
C GLY A 209 8.57 16.39 -38.88
N ALA A 210 7.39 17.02 -38.95
CA ALA A 210 6.61 17.14 -40.17
C ALA A 210 7.26 18.09 -41.20
N LEU A 211 7.96 19.14 -40.75
CA LEU A 211 8.71 20.05 -41.62
C LEU A 211 9.98 19.43 -42.19
N PHE A 212 10.61 18.53 -41.44
CA PHE A 212 11.84 17.83 -41.84
C PHE A 212 11.61 16.41 -42.36
N SER A 213 10.34 15.96 -42.44
CA SER A 213 10.02 14.68 -43.07
C SER A 213 10.28 14.84 -44.56
N PRO A 214 11.24 14.09 -45.16
CA PRO A 214 11.41 14.14 -46.59
C PRO A 214 10.09 13.67 -47.19
N GLN A 215 9.40 14.56 -47.92
CA GLN A 215 8.30 14.22 -48.81
C GLN A 215 8.69 12.90 -49.47
N SER A 216 7.94 11.85 -49.17
CA SER A 216 8.19 10.52 -49.73
C SER A 216 8.14 10.66 -51.25
N ARG A 217 9.32 10.74 -51.86
CA ARG A 217 9.50 10.66 -53.30
C ARG A 217 8.91 9.33 -53.73
N GLY A 218 7.82 9.42 -54.48
CA GLY A 218 7.40 8.41 -55.43
C GLY A 218 6.93 7.10 -54.81
N THR A 219 5.67 6.80 -55.04
CA THR A 219 5.16 5.43 -55.10
C THR A 219 6.08 4.54 -55.94
N PHE A 220 7.05 3.86 -55.32
CA PHE A 220 7.72 2.74 -55.96
C PHE A 220 6.71 1.59 -55.97
N ARG A 221 5.96 1.49 -57.07
CA ARG A 221 5.08 0.36 -57.37
C ARG A 221 5.91 -0.91 -57.21
N LYS A 222 5.67 -1.66 -56.13
CA LYS A 222 6.12 -3.04 -56.02
C LYS A 222 5.39 -3.84 -57.09
N THR A 223 6.05 -4.10 -58.20
CA THR A 223 5.63 -5.14 -59.15
C THR A 223 5.54 -6.48 -58.41
N PRO A 224 4.47 -7.26 -58.59
CA PRO A 224 4.39 -8.59 -58.00
C PRO A 224 5.35 -9.52 -58.74
N PHE A 225 6.49 -9.84 -58.12
CA PHE A 225 7.36 -10.91 -58.61
C PHE A 225 6.70 -12.25 -58.24
N ARG A 226 5.94 -12.79 -59.20
CA ARG A 226 5.49 -14.19 -59.23
C ARG A 226 6.72 -15.04 -59.55
N GLY A 227 7.46 -15.45 -58.53
CA GLY A 227 8.54 -16.42 -58.63
C GLY A 227 8.23 -17.62 -57.77
N GLY A 228 7.59 -18.63 -58.36
CA GLY A 228 7.43 -19.93 -57.72
C GLY A 228 8.76 -20.66 -57.72
N PHE A 229 9.23 -21.07 -56.55
CA PHE A 229 10.17 -22.18 -56.43
C PHE A 229 9.72 -23.12 -55.32
N ARG A 230 9.39 -24.32 -55.78
CA ARG A 230 9.00 -25.53 -55.05
C ARG A 230 10.24 -26.44 -55.06
N GLY A 231 10.60 -27.00 -53.91
CA GLY A 231 11.64 -28.03 -53.75
C GLY A 231 12.52 -27.72 -52.54
N GLN A 232 12.21 -28.25 -51.35
CA GLN A 232 12.57 -29.58 -50.81
C GLN A 232 13.85 -29.55 -49.94
N PRO A 233 14.01 -30.52 -49.00
CA PRO A 233 14.56 -30.28 -47.66
C PRO A 233 15.97 -30.86 -47.43
N THR A 234 16.45 -30.71 -46.18
CA THR A 234 17.66 -31.27 -45.52
C THR A 234 18.97 -30.54 -45.87
N GLU A 235 19.90 -30.25 -44.96
CA GLU A 235 20.40 -31.01 -43.82
C GLU A 235 20.84 -30.14 -42.63
N THR A 236 20.91 -30.83 -41.49
CA THR A 236 21.59 -30.54 -40.23
C THR A 236 22.95 -29.85 -40.35
N THR A 237 23.24 -28.86 -39.49
CA THR A 237 24.54 -28.68 -38.79
C THR A 237 24.41 -27.64 -37.65
N THR A 238 24.56 -28.15 -36.43
CA THR A 238 25.35 -27.63 -35.30
C THR A 238 25.32 -26.13 -34.99
N SER A 239 24.66 -25.73 -33.89
CA SER A 239 25.24 -24.74 -32.96
C SER A 239 24.64 -24.79 -31.54
N GLN A 240 25.52 -25.15 -30.60
CA GLN A 240 25.83 -24.37 -29.40
C GLN A 240 24.76 -24.22 -28.28
N THR A 241 24.89 -25.15 -27.32
CA THR A 241 25.01 -24.92 -25.87
C THR A 241 24.53 -23.57 -25.32
N ARG A 242 23.37 -23.60 -24.66
CA ARG A 242 22.93 -22.63 -23.66
C ARG A 242 23.14 -23.23 -22.26
N PRO A 243 23.79 -22.53 -21.30
CA PRO A 243 23.87 -23.01 -19.93
C PRO A 243 22.51 -22.87 -19.24
N THR A 244 21.98 -24.01 -18.80
CA THR A 244 20.81 -24.09 -17.92
C THR A 244 21.25 -23.75 -16.51
N TYR A 245 20.78 -22.61 -15.96
CA TYR A 245 20.88 -22.35 -14.53
C TYR A 245 19.97 -23.33 -13.77
N GLN A 246 20.60 -24.35 -13.20
CA GLN A 246 19.95 -25.33 -12.34
C GLN A 246 19.77 -24.71 -10.95
N SER A 247 18.59 -24.13 -10.72
CA SER A 247 18.18 -23.67 -9.39
C SER A 247 17.93 -24.87 -8.49
N GLN A 248 18.90 -25.18 -7.61
CA GLN A 248 18.75 -26.13 -6.51
C GLN A 248 17.75 -25.58 -5.48
N TYR A 249 16.48 -25.92 -5.61
CA TYR A 249 15.55 -25.87 -4.48
C TYR A 249 15.55 -27.24 -3.80
N GLN A 250 16.22 -27.31 -2.65
CA GLN A 250 16.06 -28.42 -1.72
C GLN A 250 14.61 -28.50 -1.26
N ARG A 251 13.91 -29.52 -1.76
CA ARG A 251 12.54 -29.86 -1.39
C ARG A 251 12.57 -30.56 -0.03
N GLY A 252 12.44 -29.79 1.05
CA GLY A 252 12.19 -30.33 2.38
C GLY A 252 10.81 -30.99 2.43
N SER A 253 10.78 -32.32 2.50
CA SER A 253 9.59 -33.14 2.64
C SER A 253 9.08 -33.15 4.08
N PHE A 254 8.24 -32.17 4.43
CA PHE A 254 7.45 -32.22 5.67
C PHE A 254 6.23 -33.14 5.47
N ARG A 255 6.41 -34.42 5.83
CA ARG A 255 5.34 -35.42 5.89
C ARG A 255 4.64 -35.35 7.26
N GLY A 256 3.71 -34.41 7.41
CA GLY A 256 2.84 -34.30 8.58
C GLY A 256 1.60 -35.18 8.43
N GLN A 257 1.50 -36.23 9.24
CA GLN A 257 0.31 -37.08 9.35
C GLN A 257 -0.85 -36.27 9.95
N TYR A 258 -1.91 -36.04 9.18
CA TYR A 258 -3.19 -35.55 9.70
C TYR A 258 -4.04 -36.73 10.16
N ARG A 259 -4.08 -36.95 11.48
CA ARG A 259 -5.01 -37.86 12.14
C ARG A 259 -6.35 -37.13 12.31
N GLY A 260 -7.40 -37.69 11.73
CA GLY A 260 -8.75 -37.14 11.75
C GLY A 260 -9.32 -37.03 13.18
N GLY A 261 -9.89 -35.86 13.48
CA GLY A 261 -10.73 -35.65 14.64
C GLY A 261 -12.05 -35.05 14.18
N GLN A 262 -13.13 -35.86 14.26
CA GLN A 262 -14.50 -35.41 14.05
C GLN A 262 -14.88 -34.45 15.18
N PHE A 263 -15.29 -33.23 14.83
CA PHE A 263 -15.91 -32.28 15.77
C PHE A 263 -17.43 -32.29 15.58
N GLN A 264 -18.14 -32.88 16.54
CA GLN A 264 -19.58 -32.75 16.70
C GLN A 264 -19.94 -31.29 17.03
N ARG A 265 -20.85 -30.72 16.24
CA ARG A 265 -21.44 -29.40 16.49
C ARG A 265 -22.58 -29.51 17.50
N SER A 266 -22.37 -29.03 18.72
CA SER A 266 -23.45 -28.72 19.65
C SER A 266 -24.04 -27.34 19.31
N ARG A 267 -25.32 -27.31 18.92
CA ARG A 267 -26.13 -26.09 18.75
C ARG A 267 -26.64 -25.64 20.12
N GLY A 268 -25.96 -24.68 20.75
CA GLY A 268 -26.50 -23.94 21.89
C GLY A 268 -27.47 -22.85 21.42
N LYS A 269 -28.74 -22.96 21.81
CA LYS A 269 -29.75 -21.90 21.65
C LYS A 269 -29.41 -20.74 22.59
N PHE A 270 -29.21 -19.55 22.04
CA PHE A 270 -29.04 -18.31 22.79
C PHE A 270 -30.43 -17.73 23.09
N GLN A 271 -30.82 -17.68 24.36
CA GLN A 271 -31.99 -16.92 24.83
C GLN A 271 -31.57 -15.48 25.12
N SER A 272 -32.30 -14.52 24.56
CA SER A 272 -32.10 -13.09 24.81
C SER A 272 -32.66 -12.69 26.20
N PRO A 273 -31.97 -11.82 26.96
CA PRO A 273 -32.53 -11.28 28.20
C PRO A 273 -33.57 -10.19 27.92
N LYS A 274 -34.70 -10.26 28.66
CA LYS A 274 -35.76 -9.25 28.69
C LYS A 274 -35.29 -8.02 29.48
N SER A 275 -35.52 -6.84 28.91
CA SER A 275 -35.30 -5.54 29.57
C SER A 275 -36.34 -5.29 30.68
N PRO A 276 -35.96 -4.66 31.81
CA PRO A 276 -36.92 -4.27 32.84
C PRO A 276 -37.67 -3.00 32.43
N GLN A 277 -39.01 -3.04 32.55
CA GLN A 277 -39.88 -1.88 32.48
C GLN A 277 -39.78 -1.10 33.80
N ASN A 278 -39.38 0.17 33.71
CA ASN A 278 -39.57 1.14 34.78
C ASN A 278 -41.06 1.44 34.90
N LYS A 279 -41.62 1.23 36.09
CA LYS A 279 -42.88 1.85 36.52
C LYS A 279 -42.53 3.16 37.21
N GLN A 280 -43.09 4.25 36.69
CA GLN A 280 -43.37 5.47 37.45
C GLN A 280 -44.75 5.30 38.10
#